data_AF-A0A524NSD7-F1
#
_entry.id   AF-A0A524NSD7-F1
#
_cell.length_a   1.000
_cell.length_b   1.000
_cell.length_c   1.000
_cell.angle_alpha   90.00
_cell.angle_beta   90.00
_cell.angle_gamma   90.00
#
_symmetry.space_group_name_H-M   'P 1'
#
loop_
_entity.id
_entity.type
_entity.pdbx_description
1 polymer ?
#
loop_
_entity_poly.entity_id
_entity_poly.type
_entity_poly.pdbx_seq_one_letter_code
_entity_poly.pdbx_strand_id
1 'polypeptide(L)'
;MRNIIIACMFLLGLLLNANLQAQITERERPAEWNDLVYGGRFMDRFLPMPPMGTLTSETWGAENVLPRYVENGIEDPEWSYWGGNALLGTDGKYHLYVCRWREDSRKGHMEWPNSMVVHAISD
;
A
#
# COMPACT_ATOMS: atom_id res chain seq x y z
N MET A 1 43.30 -27.48 1.44
CA MET A 1 42.57 -26.19 1.54
C MET A 1 41.64 -25.96 0.34
N ARG A 2 42.13 -25.99 -0.92
CA ARG A 2 41.30 -25.79 -2.13
C ARG A 2 40.05 -26.69 -2.21
N ASN A 3 40.19 -27.98 -1.94
CA ASN A 3 39.06 -28.93 -2.02
C ASN A 3 38.02 -28.72 -0.91
N ILE A 4 38.44 -28.20 0.26
CA ILE A 4 37.53 -27.85 1.36
C ILE A 4 36.73 -26.60 0.99
N ILE A 5 37.37 -25.61 0.38
CA ILE A 5 36.71 -24.38 -0.08
C ILE A 5 35.67 -24.71 -1.17
N ILE A 6 36.01 -25.59 -2.12
CA ILE A 6 35.09 -26.03 -3.17
C ILE A 6 33.90 -26.78 -2.57
N ALA A 7 34.13 -27.68 -1.60
CA ALA A 7 33.06 -28.38 -0.90
C ALA A 7 32.14 -27.43 -0.12
N CYS A 8 32.70 -26.43 0.57
CA CYS A 8 31.92 -25.42 1.28
C CYS A 8 31.09 -24.54 0.32
N MET A 9 31.63 -24.16 -0.84
CA MET A 9 30.89 -23.40 -1.85
C MET A 9 29.72 -24.20 -2.44
N PHE A 10 29.92 -25.51 -2.66
CA PHE A 10 28.87 -26.39 -3.16
C PHE A 10 27.73 -26.57 -2.15
N LEU A 11 28.08 -26.72 -0.86
CA LEU A 11 27.11 -26.82 0.23
C LEU A 11 26.32 -25.51 0.40
N LEU A 12 26.98 -24.35 0.29
CA LEU A 12 26.34 -23.03 0.35
C LEU A 12 25.39 -22.81 -0.83
N GLY A 13 25.77 -23.25 -2.04
CA GLY A 13 24.91 -23.22 -3.23
C GLY A 13 23.64 -24.07 -3.08
N LEU A 14 23.73 -25.22 -2.41
CA LEU A 14 22.57 -26.06 -2.10
C LEU A 14 21.62 -25.40 -1.08
N LEU A 15 22.16 -24.67 -0.10
CA LEU A 15 21.37 -23.96 0.91
C LEU A 15 20.66 -22.71 0.36
N LEU A 16 21.20 -22.07 -0.67
CA LEU A 16 20.62 -20.89 -1.33
C LEU A 16 19.42 -21.24 -2.25
N ASN A 17 19.19 -22.51 -2.56
CA ASN A 17 18.05 -22.99 -3.35
C ASN A 17 16.84 -23.41 -2.50
N ALA A 18 16.87 -23.14 -1.19
CA ALA A 18 15.68 -23.28 -0.36
C ALA A 18 14.65 -22.24 -0.84
N ASN A 19 13.63 -22.72 -1.56
CA ASN A 19 12.48 -21.90 -1.98
C ASN A 19 11.89 -21.23 -0.74
N LEU A 20 12.20 -19.94 -0.57
CA LEU A 20 11.51 -19.04 0.35
C LEU A 20 10.11 -18.82 -0.23
N GLN A 21 9.22 -19.80 -0.08
CA GLN A 21 7.81 -19.55 -0.32
C GLN A 21 7.37 -18.55 0.73
N ALA A 22 6.84 -17.41 0.28
CA ALA A 22 6.18 -16.46 1.16
C ALA A 22 5.17 -17.22 2.03
N GLN A 23 5.09 -16.87 3.32
CA GLN A 23 4.20 -17.52 4.29
C GLN A 23 2.75 -17.07 4.07
N ILE A 24 2.25 -17.23 2.85
CA ILE A 24 0.90 -16.89 2.42
C ILE A 24 0.17 -18.21 2.25
N THR A 25 -0.71 -18.52 3.19
CA THR A 25 -1.68 -19.59 3.03
C THR A 25 -2.93 -18.99 2.45
N GLU A 26 -3.29 -19.37 1.23
CA GLU A 26 -4.59 -19.04 0.66
C GLU A 26 -5.68 -19.73 1.49
N ARG A 27 -6.68 -18.96 1.93
CA ARG A 27 -7.78 -19.47 2.73
C ARG A 27 -9.05 -19.39 1.91
N GLU A 28 -9.75 -20.51 1.80
CA GLU A 28 -11.09 -20.52 1.24
C GLU A 28 -12.03 -19.67 2.09
N ARG A 29 -12.96 -18.98 1.44
CA ARG A 29 -13.98 -18.22 2.15
C ARG A 29 -14.99 -19.20 2.77
N PRO A 30 -15.50 -18.94 3.99
CA PRO A 30 -16.54 -19.78 4.59
C PRO A 30 -17.78 -19.90 3.69
N ALA A 31 -18.36 -21.10 3.59
CA ALA A 31 -19.51 -21.35 2.71
C ALA A 31 -20.75 -20.53 3.11
N GLU A 32 -20.90 -20.24 4.40
CA GLU A 32 -21.97 -19.45 5.00
C GLU A 32 -22.01 -18.00 4.48
N TRP A 33 -20.90 -17.51 3.89
CA TRP A 33 -20.86 -16.19 3.28
C TRP A 33 -21.74 -16.08 2.03
N ASN A 34 -22.13 -17.21 1.43
CA ASN A 34 -23.08 -17.25 0.31
C ASN A 34 -24.51 -16.90 0.74
N ASP A 35 -24.84 -17.04 2.03
CA ASP A 35 -26.18 -16.75 2.57
C ASP A 35 -26.30 -15.30 3.09
N LEU A 36 -25.23 -14.50 2.99
CA LEU A 36 -25.24 -13.12 3.43
C LEU A 36 -26.07 -12.25 2.47
N VAL A 37 -27.03 -11.51 3.03
CA VAL A 37 -27.77 -10.49 2.29
C VAL A 37 -26.82 -9.39 1.83
N TYR A 38 -27.08 -8.82 0.65
CA TYR A 38 -26.32 -7.68 0.14
C TYR A 38 -26.35 -6.52 1.15
N GLY A 39 -25.18 -5.99 1.48
CA GLY A 39 -25.02 -4.96 2.53
C GLY A 39 -24.73 -5.52 3.92
N GLY A 40 -24.84 -6.84 4.09
CA GLY A 40 -24.48 -7.56 5.32
C GLY A 40 -22.98 -7.85 5.44
N ARG A 41 -22.25 -7.95 4.31
CA ARG A 41 -20.78 -8.05 4.33
C ARG A 41 -20.17 -6.68 4.56
N PHE A 42 -19.07 -6.63 5.31
CA PHE A 42 -18.28 -5.40 5.44
C PHE A 42 -17.85 -4.85 4.07
N MET A 43 -17.50 -5.73 3.13
CA MET A 43 -17.11 -5.34 1.76
C MET A 43 -18.24 -4.65 0.99
N ASP A 44 -19.50 -5.00 1.25
CA ASP A 44 -20.66 -4.38 0.58
C ASP A 44 -20.88 -2.92 1.02
N ARG A 45 -20.19 -2.48 2.08
CA ARG A 45 -20.25 -1.11 2.59
C ARG A 45 -19.30 -0.17 1.85
N PHE A 46 -18.36 -0.71 1.07
CA PHE A 46 -17.46 0.07 0.24
C PHE A 46 -18.08 0.25 -1.14
N LEU A 47 -18.47 1.48 -1.44
CA LEU A 47 -18.91 1.86 -2.77
C LEU A 47 -17.69 2.10 -3.66
N PRO A 48 -17.77 1.80 -4.98
CA PRO A 48 -16.71 2.16 -5.90
C PRO A 48 -16.55 3.68 -5.90
N MET A 49 -15.31 4.13 -5.81
CA MET A 49 -15.00 5.54 -6.02
C MET A 49 -15.20 5.88 -7.50
N PRO A 50 -15.73 7.07 -7.84
CA PRO A 50 -15.81 7.50 -9.23
C PRO A 50 -14.44 7.39 -9.91
N PRO A 51 -14.37 7.01 -11.20
CA PRO A 51 -13.12 7.04 -11.95
C PRO A 51 -12.57 8.47 -12.02
N MET A 52 -11.40 8.70 -11.41
CA MET A 52 -10.61 9.92 -11.62
C MET A 52 -9.39 9.56 -12.46
N GLY A 53 -9.21 10.24 -13.58
CA GLY A 53 -8.09 9.99 -14.50
C GLY A 53 -8.22 8.72 -15.34
N THR A 54 -7.07 8.14 -15.68
CA THR A 54 -6.97 6.96 -16.57
C THR A 54 -6.64 5.69 -15.79
N LEU A 55 -7.32 4.59 -16.12
CA LEU A 55 -7.01 3.27 -15.57
C LEU A 55 -5.66 2.79 -16.12
N THR A 56 -4.70 2.50 -15.25
CA THR A 56 -3.34 2.12 -15.67
C THR A 56 -2.74 0.97 -14.85
N SER A 57 -1.88 0.18 -15.50
CA SER A 57 -0.98 -0.78 -14.86
C SER A 57 0.47 -0.27 -14.78
N GLU A 58 0.76 0.90 -15.36
CA GLU A 58 2.08 1.53 -15.36
C GLU A 58 2.31 2.29 -14.04
N THR A 59 2.20 1.58 -12.92
CA THR A 59 2.44 2.10 -11.57
C THR A 59 2.92 0.98 -10.65
N TRP A 60 3.40 1.33 -9.46
CA TRP A 60 3.88 0.37 -8.47
C TRP A 60 2.71 -0.40 -7.82
N GLY A 61 2.95 -1.63 -7.35
CA GLY A 61 1.94 -2.44 -6.65
C GLY A 61 2.02 -3.93 -6.97
N ALA A 62 1.36 -4.76 -6.16
CA ALA A 62 1.18 -6.18 -6.45
C ALA A 62 0.12 -6.40 -7.55
N GLU A 63 0.08 -7.60 -8.13
CA GLU A 63 -0.84 -7.94 -9.23
C GLU A 63 -2.32 -7.69 -8.89
N ASN A 64 -2.69 -7.83 -7.62
CA ASN A 64 -4.07 -7.64 -7.15
C ASN A 64 -4.47 -6.17 -6.93
N VAL A 65 -3.57 -5.21 -7.12
CA VAL A 65 -3.86 -3.76 -7.03
C VAL A 65 -3.71 -3.05 -8.38
N LEU A 66 -3.52 -3.80 -9.46
CA LEU A 66 -3.42 -3.32 -10.83
C LEU A 66 -4.50 -3.96 -11.73
N PRO A 67 -5.03 -3.24 -12.73
CA PRO A 67 -4.85 -1.81 -12.95
C PRO A 67 -5.64 -0.98 -11.92
N ARG A 68 -5.23 0.26 -11.68
CA ARG A 68 -5.98 1.21 -10.83
C ARG A 68 -5.95 2.62 -11.39
N TYR A 69 -6.89 3.44 -10.91
CA TYR A 69 -6.89 4.89 -11.12
C TYR A 69 -5.92 5.50 -10.11
N VAL A 70 -4.76 5.98 -10.53
CA VAL A 70 -3.74 6.55 -9.61
C VAL A 70 -4.25 7.87 -8.99
N GLU A 71 -5.04 8.63 -9.75
CA GLU A 71 -5.64 9.90 -9.30
C GLU A 71 -6.79 9.71 -8.29
N ASN A 72 -7.22 8.47 -8.06
CA ASN A 72 -8.17 8.16 -7.00
C ASN A 72 -7.51 8.20 -5.60
N GLY A 73 -6.18 8.16 -5.51
CA GLY A 73 -5.43 8.22 -4.25
C GLY A 73 -4.66 9.53 -4.07
N ILE A 74 -3.97 9.64 -2.93
CA ILE A 74 -2.95 10.67 -2.68
C ILE A 74 -1.58 10.11 -3.15
N GLU A 75 -1.54 9.62 -4.39
CA GLU A 75 -0.30 9.17 -5.03
C GLU A 75 0.37 10.38 -5.71
N ASP A 76 1.60 10.69 -5.31
CA ASP A 76 2.34 11.87 -5.77
C ASP A 76 3.80 11.46 -6.03
N PRO A 77 4.37 11.78 -7.22
CA PRO A 77 5.74 11.39 -7.55
C PRO A 77 6.80 12.18 -6.77
N GLU A 78 6.42 13.29 -6.15
CA GLU A 78 7.34 14.22 -5.51
C GLU A 78 7.29 14.15 -3.97
N TRP A 79 6.13 13.78 -3.42
CA TRP A 79 5.85 13.87 -1.99
C TRP A 79 5.27 12.58 -1.42
N SER A 80 5.79 12.16 -0.27
CA SER A 80 5.11 11.21 0.61
C SER A 80 4.23 11.98 1.60
N TYR A 81 3.10 11.39 1.98
CA TYR A 81 2.16 11.95 2.96
C TYR A 81 1.89 10.95 4.09
N TRP A 82 1.69 11.43 5.32
CA TRP A 82 1.31 10.56 6.44
C TRP A 82 0.44 11.24 7.48
N GLY A 83 -0.48 10.45 8.03
CA GLY A 83 -1.30 10.81 9.18
C GLY A 83 -2.39 11.81 8.81
N GLY A 84 -2.78 12.61 9.80
CA GLY A 84 -3.85 13.58 9.67
C GLY A 84 -5.25 13.02 9.98
N ASN A 85 -6.11 13.91 10.45
CA ASN A 85 -7.53 13.63 10.68
C ASN A 85 -8.34 14.63 9.86
N ALA A 86 -9.37 14.14 9.16
CA ALA A 86 -10.37 15.01 8.56
C ALA A 86 -11.31 15.51 9.66
N LEU A 87 -11.35 16.82 9.88
CA LEU A 87 -12.15 17.47 10.92
C LEU A 87 -13.17 18.40 10.27
N LEU A 88 -14.43 18.31 10.69
CA LEU A 88 -15.47 19.24 10.25
C LEU A 88 -15.27 20.60 10.95
N GLY A 89 -15.02 21.63 10.16
CA GLY A 89 -14.85 23.01 10.60
C GLY A 89 -16.19 23.69 10.87
N THR A 90 -16.14 24.82 11.57
CA THR A 90 -17.32 25.68 11.82
C THR A 90 -17.83 26.36 10.55
N ASP A 91 -17.03 26.38 9.49
CA ASP A 91 -17.40 26.81 8.14
C ASP A 91 -18.18 25.74 7.36
N GLY A 92 -18.42 24.57 7.97
CA GLY A 92 -19.14 23.45 7.36
C GLY A 92 -18.30 22.63 6.38
N LYS A 93 -16.98 22.80 6.37
CA LYS A 93 -16.06 22.08 5.48
C LYS A 93 -15.21 21.07 6.23
N TYR A 94 -14.75 20.02 5.55
CA TYR A 94 -13.76 19.11 6.12
C TYR A 94 -12.35 19.63 5.89
N HIS A 95 -11.61 19.83 6.98
CA HIS A 95 -10.20 20.21 6.97
C HIS A 95 -9.33 19.00 7.26
N LEU A 96 -8.36 18.75 6.39
CA LEU A 96 -7.36 17.69 6.59
C LEU A 96 -5.97 18.33 6.68
N TYR A 97 -5.34 18.18 7.83
CA TYR A 97 -3.94 18.56 8.05
C TYR A 97 -3.06 17.33 8.05
N VAL A 98 -2.06 17.30 7.19
CA VAL A 98 -1.22 16.11 6.95
C VAL A 98 0.24 16.54 7.02
N CYS A 99 1.13 15.64 7.45
CA CYS A 99 2.55 15.87 7.25
C CYS A 99 2.98 15.32 5.88
N ARG A 100 3.97 15.96 5.25
CA ARG A 100 4.60 15.48 4.02
C ARG A 100 6.10 15.66 4.04
N TRP A 101 6.79 14.83 3.27
CA TRP A 101 8.23 14.95 3.01
C TRP A 101 8.51 14.51 1.58
N ARG A 102 9.74 14.77 1.13
CA ARG A 102 10.18 14.40 -0.22
C ARG A 102 10.16 12.89 -0.42
N GLU A 103 9.50 12.41 -1.47
CA GLU A 103 9.46 10.98 -1.83
C GLU A 103 10.88 10.44 -2.06
N ASP A 104 11.79 11.26 -2.60
CA ASP A 104 13.19 10.93 -2.82
C ASP A 104 14.10 11.05 -1.57
N SER A 105 13.54 11.23 -0.37
CA SER A 105 14.35 11.25 0.85
C SER A 105 15.06 9.91 1.05
N ARG A 106 16.38 9.96 1.28
CA ARG A 106 17.20 8.77 1.60
C ARG A 106 16.74 8.02 2.85
N LYS A 107 16.02 8.67 3.76
CA LYS A 107 15.46 8.04 4.97
C LYS A 107 14.11 7.36 4.71
N GLY A 108 13.50 7.57 3.54
CA GLY A 108 12.17 7.08 3.21
C GLY A 108 11.14 7.48 4.27
N HIS A 109 10.33 6.52 4.72
CA HIS A 109 9.38 6.73 5.81
C HIS A 109 9.98 7.40 7.06
N MET A 110 11.26 7.16 7.38
CA MET A 110 11.93 7.73 8.54
C MET A 110 12.30 9.22 8.39
N GLU A 111 11.98 9.87 7.26
CA GLU A 111 12.08 11.32 7.11
C GLU A 111 10.95 12.07 7.84
N TRP A 112 9.89 11.37 8.24
CA TRP A 112 8.70 11.98 8.83
C TRP A 112 8.95 12.99 9.98
N PRO A 113 10.00 12.91 10.82
CA PRO A 113 10.27 13.94 11.84
C PRO A 113 10.65 15.31 11.27
N ASN A 114 11.12 15.39 10.02
CA ASN A 114 11.49 16.63 9.33
C ASN A 114 10.40 17.10 8.36
N SER A 115 9.17 16.62 8.51
CA SER A 115 8.08 16.90 7.59
C SER A 115 7.64 18.36 7.59
N MET A 116 7.01 18.77 6.49
CA MET A 116 6.20 19.98 6.40
C MET A 116 4.74 19.64 6.67
N VAL A 117 4.00 20.55 7.30
CA VAL A 117 2.54 20.42 7.43
C VAL A 117 1.86 21.02 6.21
N VAL A 118 0.91 20.30 5.63
CA VAL A 118 0.03 20.75 4.55
C VAL A 118 -1.43 20.67 4.96
N HIS A 119 -2.27 21.43 4.26
CA HIS A 119 -3.70 21.57 4.55
C HIS A 119 -4.51 21.44 3.27
N ALA A 120 -5.52 20.57 3.29
CA ALA A 120 -6.54 20.43 2.25
C ALA A 120 -7.94 20.66 2.83
N ILE A 121 -8.87 21.09 1.97
CA ILE A 121 -10.26 21.38 2.33
C ILE A 121 -11.18 20.64 1.34
N SER A 122 -12.22 20.00 1.86
CA SER A 122 -13.35 19.45 1.09
C SER A 122 -14.66 20.02 1.61
N ASP A 123 -15.66 20.08 0.73
CA ASP A 123 -17.05 20.25 1.13
C ASP A 123 -17.57 19.04 1.91
#